data_AF-A0A5K0X6I7-F1
#
_entry.id   AF-A0A5K0X6I7-F1
#
_cell.length_a   1.000
_cell.length_b   1.000
_cell.length_c   1.000
_cell.angle_alpha   90.00
_cell.angle_beta   90.00
_cell.angle_gamma   90.00
#
_symmetry.space_group_name_H-M   'P 1'
#
loop_
_entity.id
_entity.type
_entity.pdbx_description
1 polymer ?
#
loop_
_entity_poly.entity_id
_entity_poly.type
_entity_poly.pdbx_seq_one_letter_code
_entity_poly.pdbx_strand_id
1 'polypeptide(L)'
;LFFTAKAKDPPDFGMRLRIALGAARGIQYLHNEANPPIFHRDIKASNILLDSKFIAKVADFGLSKLAPVPEVEGSEPGHVSTVVKGTP
;
A
#
# COMPACT_ATOMS: atom_id res chain seq x y z
N LEU A 1 -23.58 -18.55 5.21
CA LEU A 1 -24.52 -17.62 4.53
C LEU A 1 -23.70 -16.52 3.87
N PHE A 2 -23.33 -16.70 2.60
CA PHE A 2 -22.64 -15.68 1.81
C PHE A 2 -23.69 -14.74 1.23
N PHE A 3 -23.73 -13.49 1.68
CA PHE A 3 -24.48 -12.45 0.98
C PHE A 3 -23.68 -12.07 -0.27
N THR A 4 -24.10 -12.56 -1.43
CA THR A 4 -23.73 -11.94 -2.69
C THR A 4 -24.55 -10.66 -2.78
N ALA A 5 -23.97 -9.53 -2.40
CA ALA A 5 -24.55 -8.25 -2.73
C ALA A 5 -24.66 -8.20 -4.26
N LYS A 6 -25.88 -8.14 -4.79
CA LYS A 6 -26.12 -7.85 -6.20
C LYS A 6 -25.27 -6.64 -6.57
N ALA A 7 -24.53 -6.76 -7.67
CA ALA A 7 -23.62 -5.72 -8.12
C ALA A 7 -24.37 -4.37 -8.18
N LYS A 8 -23.99 -3.45 -7.29
CA LYS A 8 -24.11 -2.03 -7.58
C LYS A 8 -23.38 -1.82 -8.90
N ASP A 9 -23.94 -1.02 -9.80
CA ASP A 9 -23.27 -0.65 -11.04
C ASP A 9 -21.79 -0.32 -10.76
N PRO A 10 -20.87 -0.77 -11.62
CA PRO A 10 -19.46 -0.48 -11.43
C PRO A 10 -19.28 1.03 -11.26
N PRO A 11 -18.38 1.48 -10.35
CA PRO A 11 -18.20 2.90 -10.09
C PRO A 11 -17.94 3.63 -11.41
N ASP A 12 -18.62 4.76 -11.64
CA ASP A 12 -18.40 5.58 -12.83
C ASP A 12 -16.95 6.08 -12.92
N PHE A 13 -16.58 6.66 -14.07
CA PHE A 13 -15.20 7.11 -14.28
C PHE A 13 -14.74 8.14 -13.25
N GLY A 14 -15.61 9.08 -12.85
CA GLY A 14 -15.28 10.10 -11.86
C GLY A 14 -15.03 9.50 -10.48
N MET A 15 -15.82 8.50 -10.09
CA MET A 15 -15.61 7.73 -8.86
C MET A 15 -14.30 6.94 -8.92
N ARG A 16 -14.01 6.26 -10.04
CA ARG A 16 -12.72 5.56 -10.23
C ARG A 16 -11.53 6.51 -10.11
N LEU A 17 -11.64 7.72 -10.65
CA LEU A 17 -10.58 8.73 -10.55
C LEU A 17 -10.37 9.20 -9.10
N ARG A 18 -11.46 9.39 -8.34
CA ARG A 18 -11.38 9.72 -6.89
C ARG A 18 -10.72 8.61 -6.09
N ILE A 19 -11.05 7.35 -6.38
CA ILE A 19 -10.43 6.18 -5.75
C ILE A 19 -8.93 6.13 -6.06
N ALA A 20 -8.55 6.26 -7.33
CA ALA A 20 -7.15 6.25 -7.75
C ALA A 20 -6.33 7.37 -7.10
N LEU A 21 -6.90 8.58 -7.00
CA LEU A 21 -6.28 9.70 -6.30
C LEU A 21 -6.11 9.41 -4.79
N GLY A 22 -7.11 8.83 -4.14
CA GLY A 22 -7.02 8.43 -2.74
C GLY A 22 -5.93 7.38 -2.50
N ALA A 23 -5.83 6.38 -3.37
CA ALA A 23 -4.79 5.36 -3.32
C ALA A 23 -3.39 5.98 -3.49
N ALA A 24 -3.22 6.87 -4.47
CA ALA A 24 -1.96 7.58 -4.70
C ALA A 24 -1.54 8.44 -3.50
N ARG A 25 -2.49 9.12 -2.84
CA ARG A 25 -2.23 9.86 -1.59
C ARG A 25 -1.79 8.95 -0.45
N GLY A 26 -2.44 7.78 -0.30
CA GLY A 26 -2.02 6.79 0.69
C GLY A 26 -0.59 6.29 0.44
N ILE A 27 -0.23 6.02 -0.81
CA ILE A 27 1.12 5.61 -1.20
C ILE A 27 2.14 6.74 -0.97
N GLN A 28 1.81 7.97 -1.34
CA GLN A 28 2.64 9.15 -1.10
C GLN A 28 2.91 9.34 0.40
N TYR A 29 1.89 9.19 1.23
CA TYR A 29 2.03 9.28 2.68
C TYR A 29 3.06 8.27 3.19
N LEU A 30 2.97 7.01 2.75
CA LEU A 30 3.93 5.97 3.15
C LEU A 30 5.37 6.33 2.77
N HIS A 31 5.58 6.97 1.62
CA HIS A 31 6.92 7.29 1.14
C HIS A 31 7.51 8.59 1.72
N ASN A 32 6.68 9.59 2.01
CA ASN A 32 7.18 10.94 2.29
C ASN A 32 6.82 11.47 3.68
N GLU A 33 5.74 10.97 4.28
CA GLU A 33 5.20 11.51 5.54
C GLU A 33 5.33 10.52 6.70
N ALA A 34 5.28 9.21 6.42
CA ALA A 34 5.60 8.20 7.40
C ALA A 34 7.08 8.31 7.83
N ASN A 35 7.34 8.16 9.12
CA ASN A 35 8.68 8.24 9.68
C ASN A 35 8.97 6.99 10.56
N PRO A 36 9.90 6.10 10.15
CA PRO A 36 10.62 6.14 8.88
C PRO A 36 9.70 5.85 7.68
N PRO A 37 10.09 6.25 6.45
CA PRO A 37 9.31 5.91 5.26
C PRO A 37 9.08 4.42 5.12
N ILE A 38 8.01 4.02 4.44
CA ILE A 38 7.59 2.62 4.30
C ILE A 38 7.48 2.26 2.84
N PHE A 39 8.24 1.25 2.40
CA PHE A 39 8.03 0.60 1.12
C PHE A 39 6.98 -0.50 1.26
N HIS A 40 5.81 -0.31 0.63
CA HIS A 40 4.71 -1.28 0.70
C HIS A 40 5.06 -2.64 0.05
N ARG A 41 5.74 -2.59 -1.11
CA ARG A 41 6.20 -3.72 -1.95
C ARG A 41 5.14 -4.64 -2.56
N ASP A 42 3.86 -4.48 -2.20
CA ASP A 42 2.75 -5.24 -2.80
C ASP A 42 1.54 -4.34 -3.16
N ILE A 43 1.79 -3.31 -3.98
CA ILE A 43 0.72 -2.41 -4.45
C ILE A 43 -0.04 -3.07 -5.59
N LYS A 44 -1.31 -3.37 -5.34
CA LYS A 44 -2.26 -3.97 -6.30
C LYS A 44 -3.69 -3.62 -5.90
N ALA A 45 -4.63 -3.74 -6.84
CA ALA A 45 -6.03 -3.35 -6.62
C ALA A 45 -6.70 -4.07 -5.43
N SER A 46 -6.38 -5.35 -5.19
CA SER A 46 -6.92 -6.10 -4.04
C SER A 46 -6.45 -5.57 -2.68
N ASN A 47 -5.37 -4.79 -2.67
CA ASN A 47 -4.76 -4.19 -1.48
C ASN A 47 -5.15 -2.71 -1.33
N ILE A 48 -6.03 -2.19 -2.19
CA ILE A 48 -6.66 -0.88 -2.04
C ILE A 48 -8.10 -1.10 -1.59
N LEU A 49 -8.33 -1.01 -0.29
CA LEU A 49 -9.65 -1.18 0.29
C LEU A 49 -10.47 0.11 0.14
N LEU A 50 -11.77 -0.04 -0.04
CA LEU A 50 -12.72 1.06 -0.10
C LEU A 50 -13.62 1.00 1.14
N ASP A 51 -13.74 2.11 1.85
CA ASP A 51 -14.72 2.20 2.92
C ASP A 51 -16.14 2.49 2.39
N SER A 52 -17.12 2.64 3.29
CA SER A 52 -18.52 2.90 2.91
C SER A 52 -18.73 4.22 2.16
N LYS A 53 -17.75 5.13 2.20
CA LYS A 53 -17.74 6.40 1.47
C LYS A 53 -16.88 6.35 0.21
N PHE A 54 -16.42 5.15 -0.19
CA PHE A 54 -15.50 4.92 -1.30
C PHE A 54 -14.17 5.67 -1.16
N ILE A 55 -13.74 5.92 0.07
CA ILE A 55 -12.39 6.44 0.32
C ILE A 55 -11.42 5.27 0.27
N ALA A 56 -10.40 5.40 -0.56
CA ALA A 56 -9.34 4.41 -0.72
C ALA A 56 -8.41 4.38 0.50
N LYS A 57 -8.04 3.17 0.94
CA LYS A 57 -7.10 2.89 2.02
C LYS A 57 -6.11 1.82 1.55
N VAL A 58 -4.81 2.09 1.68
CA VAL A 58 -3.77 1.10 1.41
C VAL A 58 -3.78 0.06 2.53
N ALA A 59 -3.74 -1.22 2.18
CA ALA A 59 -3.81 -2.35 3.10
C ALA A 59 -2.82 -3.46 2.72
N ASP A 60 -2.67 -4.45 3.60
CA ASP A 60 -1.77 -5.60 3.48
C ASP A 60 -0.27 -5.23 3.47
N PHE A 61 0.22 -4.89 4.66
CA PHE A 61 1.62 -4.56 4.90
C PHE A 61 2.50 -5.79 5.15
N GLY A 62 2.02 -7.01 4.83
CA GLY A 62 2.75 -8.26 5.13
C GLY A 62 4.12 -8.35 4.45
N LEU A 63 4.28 -7.69 3.31
CA LEU A 63 5.55 -7.54 2.61
C LEU A 63 6.20 -6.18 2.79
N SER A 64 5.66 -5.29 3.63
CA SER A 64 6.23 -3.95 3.78
C SER A 64 7.58 -3.95 4.49
N LYS A 65 8.39 -2.93 4.21
CA LYS A 65 9.67 -2.66 4.90
C LYS A 65 9.78 -1.18 5.20
N LEU A 66 10.39 -0.87 6.34
CA LEU A 66 10.87 0.48 6.59
C LEU A 66 11.97 0.76 5.56
N ALA A 67 11.90 1.91 4.91
CA ALA A 67 12.97 2.39 4.06
C ALA A 67 14.24 2.54 4.92
N PRO A 68 15.42 2.22 4.37
CA PRO A 68 16.66 2.57 5.01
C PRO A 68 16.64 4.05 5.34
N VAL A 69 16.94 4.40 6.58
CA VAL A 69 17.21 5.79 6.93
C VAL A 69 18.44 6.17 6.10
N PRO A 70 18.43 7.30 5.36
CA PRO A 70 19.66 7.80 4.76
C PRO A 70 20.71 7.84 5.85
N GLU A 71 21.85 7.21 5.59
CA GLU A 71 22.98 7.19 6.53
C GLU A 71 23.25 8.64 6.93
N VAL A 72 23.02 8.94 8.21
CA VAL A 72 23.61 10.15 8.78
C VAL A 72 25.11 9.88 8.73
N GLU A 73 25.88 10.78 8.10
CA GLU A 73 27.32 10.61 7.90
C GLU A 73 27.98 10.01 9.17
N GLY A 74 28.39 8.73 9.09
CA GLY A 74 29.01 8.00 10.20
C GLY A 74 28.25 6.79 10.77
N SER A 75 27.07 6.41 10.28
CA SER A 75 26.40 5.16 10.68
C SER A 75 26.60 4.04 9.65
N GLU A 76 27.22 2.93 10.07
CA GLU A 76 27.44 1.72 9.25
C GLU A 76 26.14 1.22 8.58
N PRO A 77 26.18 0.74 7.32
CA PRO A 77 24.99 0.27 6.61
C PRO A 77 24.31 -0.88 7.36
N GLY A 78 23.06 -0.67 7.77
CA GLY A 78 22.24 -1.72 8.36
C GLY A 78 22.02 -2.86 7.36
N HIS A 79 22.69 -3.98 7.59
CA HIS A 79 22.60 -5.20 6.77
C HIS A 79 21.14 -5.58 6.49
N VAL A 80 20.70 -5.53 5.23
CA VAL A 80 19.37 -6.00 4.80
C VAL A 80 19.52 -7.34 4.09
N SER A 81 19.11 -8.41 4.75
CA SER A 81 18.98 -9.76 4.17
C SER A 81 17.54 -10.02 3.74
N THR A 82 17.34 -10.40 2.48
CA THR A 82 16.08 -10.97 1.99
C THR A 82 16.24 -12.47 1.82
N VAL A 83 15.60 -13.24 2.70
CA VAL A 83 15.51 -14.70 2.55
C VAL A 83 14.69 -15.00 1.29
N VAL A 84 15.33 -15.63 0.30
CA VAL A 84 14.65 -16.12 -0.90
C VAL A 84 13.85 -17.35 -0.51
N LYS A 85 12.52 -17.25 -0.42
CA LYS A 85 11.65 -18.43 -0.32
C LYS A 85 11.32 -18.89 -1.74
N GLY A 86 12.08 -19.85 -2.24
CA GLY A 86 11.64 -20.67 -3.37
C GLY A 86 10.72 -21.79 -2.87
N THR A 87 9.71 -22.14 -3.67
CA THR A 87 8.95 -23.40 -3.52
C THR A 87 9.25 -24.32 -4.70
N PRO A 88 9.24 -25.67 -4.51
CA PRO A 88 9.55 -26.65 -5.55
C PRO A 88 8.65 -26.58 -6.78
#